data_AF-A0A4U5NCB3-F1
#
_entry.id   AF-A0A4U5NCB3-F1
#
_cell.length_a   1.000
_cell.length_b   1.000
_cell.length_c   1.000
_cell.angle_alpha   90.00
_cell.angle_beta   90.00
_cell.angle_gamma   90.00
#
_symmetry.space_group_name_H-M   'P 1'
#
loop_
_entity.id
_entity.type
_entity.pdbx_description
1 polymer ?
#
loop_
_entity_poly.entity_id
_entity_poly.type
_entity_poly.pdbx_seq_one_letter_code
_entity_poly.pdbx_strand_id
1 'polypeptide(L)'
;MVHFVKTDFQPNFGKSIFGVTWEGTLVNRTENAKYYVPQEIYKPRIYPTYCSGATYLISFEATRAIVEKAAEFPFLHIEDVFYTGILADAAGIPRVDKTGIFWWWDYTINYATCDAGGVLRIATMNEFNTPSLFVKRIPR
;
A
#
# COMPACT_ATOMS: atom_id res chain seq x y z
N MET A 1 13.16 -2.41 -5.89
CA MET A 1 12.73 -3.21 -4.72
C MET A 1 13.93 -3.76 -3.95
N VAL A 2 14.80 -4.60 -4.53
CA VAL A 2 16.02 -5.09 -3.83
C VAL A 2 16.95 -3.96 -3.37
N HIS A 3 17.07 -2.89 -4.17
CA HIS A 3 17.82 -1.69 -3.80
C HIS A 3 17.27 -1.04 -2.52
N PHE A 4 15.98 -0.67 -2.51
CA PHE A 4 15.27 -0.14 -1.34
C PHE A 4 15.48 -1.01 -0.09
N VAL A 5 15.36 -2.34 -0.22
CA VAL A 5 15.57 -3.26 0.92
C VAL A 5 17.00 -3.21 1.47
N LYS A 6 17.98 -2.86 0.65
CA LYS A 6 19.40 -2.77 1.07
C LYS A 6 19.80 -1.38 1.56
N THR A 7 19.15 -0.32 1.08
CA THR A 7 19.56 1.08 1.34
C THR A 7 18.65 1.84 2.28
N ASP A 8 17.34 1.61 2.16
CA ASP A 8 16.31 2.43 2.80
C ASP A 8 15.50 1.65 3.84
N PHE A 9 15.48 0.32 3.72
CA PHE A 9 14.94 -0.57 4.75
C PHE A 9 15.98 -0.73 5.86
N GLN A 10 15.98 0.21 6.80
CA GLN A 10 16.87 0.16 7.95
C GLN A 10 16.49 -0.99 8.90
N PRO A 11 17.46 -1.63 9.58
CA PRO A 11 17.21 -2.73 10.53
C PRO A 11 16.24 -2.39 11.67
N ASN A 12 16.13 -1.11 12.04
CA ASN A 12 15.23 -0.63 13.10
C ASN A 12 13.76 -0.46 12.66
N PHE A 13 13.43 -0.71 11.38
CA PHE A 13 12.06 -0.74 10.87
C PHE A 13 11.47 -2.16 10.80
N GLY A 14 11.97 -3.09 11.63
CA GLY A 14 11.58 -4.52 11.61
C GLY A 14 10.07 -4.76 11.58
N LYS A 15 9.28 -3.80 12.09
CA LYS A 15 7.82 -3.81 12.10
C LYS A 15 7.24 -2.52 11.49
N SER A 16 7.23 -2.38 10.16
CA SER A 16 6.66 -1.21 9.46
C SER A 16 6.05 -1.54 8.10
N ILE A 17 5.22 -0.62 7.61
CA ILE A 17 4.69 -0.56 6.24
C ILE A 17 5.30 0.66 5.53
N PHE A 18 5.69 0.53 4.27
CA PHE A 18 6.22 1.60 3.44
C PHE A 18 5.37 1.76 2.19
N GLY A 19 4.97 2.98 1.86
CA GLY A 19 4.11 3.23 0.70
C GLY A 19 3.71 4.70 0.63
N VAL A 20 2.67 4.98 -0.14
CA VAL A 20 2.08 6.32 -0.27
C VAL A 20 1.01 6.47 0.80
N THR A 21 1.21 7.29 1.82
CA THR A 21 0.25 7.38 2.93
C THR A 21 -0.89 8.32 2.62
N TRP A 22 -2.12 7.88 2.89
CA TRP A 22 -3.36 8.65 2.77
C TRP A 22 -3.94 8.86 4.16
N GLU A 23 -4.25 10.11 4.51
CA GLU A 23 -4.79 10.50 5.81
C GLU A 23 -6.13 11.20 5.64
N GLY A 24 -7.00 11.13 6.66
CA GLY A 24 -8.26 11.88 6.68
C GLY A 24 -9.28 11.46 5.61
N THR A 25 -9.13 10.28 5.00
CA THR A 25 -10.02 9.83 3.93
C THR A 25 -11.42 9.52 4.48
N LEU A 26 -12.44 10.16 3.92
CA LEU A 26 -13.83 9.94 4.29
C LEU A 26 -14.32 8.58 3.80
N VAL A 27 -15.08 7.90 4.66
CA VAL A 27 -15.73 6.63 4.30
C VAL A 27 -16.87 6.92 3.32
N ASN A 28 -16.83 6.28 2.16
CA ASN A 28 -17.86 6.47 1.14
C ASN A 28 -19.15 5.74 1.56
N ARG A 29 -20.22 6.51 1.82
CA ARG A 29 -21.55 6.01 2.22
C ARG A 29 -22.58 6.04 1.09
N THR A 30 -22.15 6.33 -0.13
CA THR A 30 -23.03 6.36 -1.30
C THR A 30 -23.26 4.93 -1.79
N GLU A 31 -24.50 4.46 -1.71
CA GLU A 31 -24.89 3.15 -2.23
C GLU A 31 -24.48 2.98 -3.71
N ASN A 32 -24.13 1.75 -4.09
CA ASN A 32 -23.65 1.37 -5.44
C ASN A 32 -22.30 1.96 -5.88
N ALA A 33 -21.62 2.76 -5.04
CA ALA A 33 -20.23 3.15 -5.32
C ALA A 33 -19.27 1.96 -5.14
N LYS A 34 -18.21 1.88 -5.96
CA LYS A 34 -17.16 0.83 -5.86
C LYS A 34 -16.61 0.66 -4.44
N TYR A 35 -16.45 1.78 -3.75
CA TYR A 35 -15.88 1.83 -2.39
C TYR A 35 -16.95 2.10 -1.32
N TYR A 36 -18.22 1.82 -1.60
CA TYR A 36 -19.32 1.95 -0.65
C TYR A 36 -19.08 1.07 0.58
N VAL A 37 -19.17 1.63 1.78
CA VAL A 37 -19.06 0.91 3.04
C VAL A 37 -20.26 1.24 3.93
N PRO A 38 -21.06 0.25 4.36
CA PRO A 38 -22.17 0.45 5.28
C PRO A 38 -21.71 0.89 6.67
N GLN A 39 -22.54 1.63 7.40
CA GLN A 39 -22.22 2.06 8.78
C GLN A 39 -22.14 0.88 9.75
N GLU A 40 -22.83 -0.21 9.43
CA GLU A 40 -22.85 -1.46 10.18
C GLU A 40 -21.51 -2.19 10.11
N ILE A 41 -20.82 -2.08 8.97
CA ILE A 41 -19.50 -2.72 8.74
C ILE A 41 -18.39 -1.88 9.37
N TYR A 42 -18.44 -0.56 9.19
CA TYR A 42 -17.46 0.35 9.75
C TYR A 42 -18.15 1.61 10.25
N LYS A 43 -18.15 1.85 11.56
CA LYS A 43 -18.86 2.97 12.19
C LYS A 43 -18.19 4.34 12.01
N PRO A 44 -16.85 4.49 12.10
CA PRO A 44 -16.21 5.79 11.98
C PRO A 44 -16.45 6.45 10.61
N ARG A 45 -16.38 7.78 10.56
CA ARG A 45 -16.57 8.56 9.32
C ARG A 45 -15.30 8.73 8.50
N ILE A 46 -14.15 8.49 9.11
CA ILE A 46 -12.81 8.69 8.54
C ILE A 46 -12.03 7.40 8.76
N TYR A 47 -11.31 6.93 7.74
CA TYR A 47 -10.38 5.81 7.88
C TYR A 47 -9.09 6.25 8.61
N PRO A 48 -8.44 5.35 9.37
CA PRO A 48 -7.09 5.61 9.86
C PRO A 48 -6.12 5.79 8.69
N THR A 49 -4.95 6.39 8.94
CA THR A 49 -3.90 6.51 7.91
C THR A 49 -3.60 5.15 7.31
N TYR A 50 -3.61 5.02 6.00
CA TYR A 50 -3.36 3.78 5.26
C TYR A 50 -2.43 4.04 4.08
N CYS A 51 -1.86 3.01 3.48
CA CYS A 51 -1.07 3.13 2.26
C CYS A 51 -1.94 2.91 1.02
N SER A 52 -1.81 3.75 -0.01
CA SER A 52 -2.52 3.57 -1.28
C SER A 52 -2.19 2.22 -1.92
N GLY A 53 -3.22 1.49 -2.37
CA GLY A 53 -3.11 0.16 -2.96
C GLY A 53 -2.39 0.06 -4.32
N ALA A 54 -1.78 1.13 -4.82
CA ALA A 54 -0.97 1.06 -6.04
C ALA A 54 0.29 0.21 -5.82
N THR A 55 1.01 0.43 -4.72
CA THR A 55 2.12 -0.41 -4.24
C THR A 55 2.48 0.00 -2.82
N TYR A 56 2.76 -0.99 -1.97
CA TYR A 56 3.38 -0.83 -0.66
C TYR A 56 4.30 -2.02 -0.35
N LEU A 57 5.21 -1.85 0.61
CA LEU A 57 6.08 -2.89 1.15
C LEU A 57 5.78 -3.07 2.64
N ILE A 58 5.70 -4.32 3.08
CA ILE A 58 5.43 -4.65 4.48
C ILE A 58 6.53 -5.59 4.97
N SER A 59 7.12 -5.24 6.10
CA SER A 59 8.05 -6.13 6.81
C SER A 59 7.34 -7.42 7.26
N PHE A 60 8.05 -8.54 7.29
CA PHE A 60 7.45 -9.82 7.69
C PHE A 60 6.82 -9.79 9.09
N GLU A 61 7.48 -9.12 10.05
CA GLU A 61 6.99 -9.01 11.43
C GLU A 61 5.72 -8.15 11.52
N ALA A 62 5.63 -7.10 10.69
CA ALA A 62 4.40 -6.32 10.56
C ALA A 62 3.28 -7.16 9.95
N THR A 63 3.54 -7.87 8.85
CA THR A 63 2.55 -8.75 8.20
C THR A 63 1.97 -9.76 9.19
N ARG A 64 2.83 -10.42 9.98
CA ARG A 64 2.38 -11.38 11.00
C ARG A 64 1.44 -10.72 12.02
N ALA A 65 1.85 -9.58 12.58
CA ALA A 65 1.05 -8.86 13.58
C ALA A 65 -0.29 -8.33 13.02
N ILE A 66 -0.32 -7.91 11.75
CA ILE A 66 -1.53 -7.45 11.06
C ILE A 66 -2.50 -8.61 10.87
N VAL A 67 -2.01 -9.75 10.38
CA VAL A 67 -2.84 -10.94 10.11
C VAL A 67 -3.42 -11.52 11.41
N GLU A 68 -2.66 -11.49 12.50
CA GLU A 68 -3.17 -11.89 13.83
C GLU A 68 -4.37 -11.05 14.29
N LYS A 69 -4.46 -9.78 13.86
CA LYS A 69 -5.61 -8.91 14.13
C LYS A 69 -6.83 -9.17 13.25
N ALA A 70 -6.68 -9.81 12.09
CA ALA A 70 -7.76 -9.93 11.12
C ALA A 70 -9.03 -10.60 11.69
N ALA A 71 -8.88 -11.57 12.59
CA ALA A 71 -10.00 -12.28 13.21
C ALA A 71 -10.79 -11.43 14.23
N GLU A 72 -10.22 -10.33 14.72
CA GLU A 72 -10.86 -9.43 15.70
C GLU A 72 -11.78 -8.38 15.04
N PHE A 73 -11.71 -8.23 13.71
CA PHE A 73 -12.40 -7.16 12.98
C PHE A 73 -13.36 -7.71 11.91
N PRO A 74 -14.50 -7.03 11.67
CA PRO A 74 -15.32 -7.32 10.50
C PRO A 74 -14.51 -7.09 9.22
N PHE A 75 -14.65 -8.00 8.24
CA PHE A 75 -14.01 -7.86 6.95
C PHE A 75 -14.48 -6.60 6.22
N LEU A 76 -13.52 -5.83 5.69
CA LEU A 76 -13.75 -4.70 4.81
C LEU A 76 -13.19 -5.01 3.42
N HIS A 77 -13.99 -4.83 2.37
CA HIS A 77 -13.61 -5.22 0.99
C HIS A 77 -12.54 -4.31 0.36
N ILE A 78 -12.27 -3.15 0.96
CA ILE A 78 -11.24 -2.23 0.51
C ILE A 78 -9.92 -2.65 1.15
N GLU A 79 -9.15 -3.48 0.42
CA GLU A 79 -7.96 -4.20 0.91
C GLU A 79 -6.92 -3.27 1.54
N ASP A 80 -6.55 -2.20 0.85
CA ASP A 80 -5.50 -1.28 1.29
C ASP A 80 -5.90 -0.55 2.57
N VAL A 81 -7.15 -0.09 2.66
CA VAL A 81 -7.74 0.45 3.90
C VAL A 81 -7.79 -0.59 5.01
N PHE A 82 -8.15 -1.84 4.71
CA PHE A 82 -8.32 -2.89 5.71
C PHE A 82 -6.98 -3.30 6.34
N TYR A 83 -6.02 -3.74 5.52
CA TYR A 83 -4.75 -4.28 6.02
C TYR A 83 -3.77 -3.19 6.43
N THR A 84 -3.61 -2.14 5.63
CA THR A 84 -2.59 -1.10 5.90
C THR A 84 -3.11 0.07 6.72
N GLY A 85 -4.44 0.16 6.89
CA GLY A 85 -5.12 1.11 7.77
C GLY A 85 -5.61 0.45 9.04
N ILE A 86 -6.81 -0.15 9.01
CA ILE A 86 -7.54 -0.60 10.21
C ILE A 86 -6.74 -1.62 11.02
N LEU A 87 -6.29 -2.71 10.40
CA LEU A 87 -5.56 -3.76 11.10
C LEU A 87 -4.15 -3.32 11.51
N ALA A 88 -3.48 -2.53 10.66
CA ALA A 88 -2.18 -1.94 10.99
C ALA A 88 -2.25 -1.02 12.21
N ASP A 89 -3.30 -0.20 12.30
CA ASP A 89 -3.52 0.70 13.45
C ASP A 89 -3.77 -0.11 14.73
N ALA A 90 -4.63 -1.13 14.65
CA ALA A 90 -4.90 -2.05 15.76
C ALA A 90 -3.66 -2.86 16.22
N ALA A 91 -2.74 -3.16 15.30
CA ALA A 91 -1.48 -3.87 15.58
C ALA A 91 -0.31 -2.93 15.95
N GLY A 92 -0.55 -1.61 16.02
CA GLY A 92 0.46 -0.59 16.35
C GLY A 92 1.57 -0.49 15.31
N ILE A 93 1.25 -0.71 14.03
CA ILE A 93 2.21 -0.71 12.93
C ILE A 93 2.30 0.69 12.32
N PRO A 94 3.50 1.30 12.31
CA PRO A 94 3.71 2.57 11.66
C PRO A 94 3.69 2.41 10.13
N ARG A 95 3.12 3.42 9.47
CA ARG A 95 3.17 3.62 8.03
C ARG A 95 4.23 4.68 7.77
N VAL A 96 5.20 4.37 6.92
CA VAL A 96 6.30 5.26 6.55
C VAL A 96 6.04 5.79 5.15
N ASP A 97 5.77 7.08 5.04
CA ASP A 97 5.54 7.69 3.73
C ASP A 97 6.80 7.61 2.87
N LYS A 98 6.59 7.10 1.67
CA LYS A 98 7.59 6.95 0.62
C LYS A 98 6.97 7.37 -0.73
N THR A 99 6.12 8.40 -0.72
CA THR A 99 5.51 8.97 -1.94
C THR A 99 6.54 9.23 -3.04
N GLY A 100 7.72 9.72 -2.68
CA GLY A 100 8.86 9.95 -3.59
C GLY A 100 9.36 8.72 -4.37
N ILE A 101 8.95 7.52 -3.98
CA ILE A 101 9.34 6.23 -4.60
C ILE A 101 8.11 5.54 -5.22
N PHE A 102 6.95 5.62 -4.56
CA PHE A 102 5.75 4.84 -4.90
C PHE A 102 4.65 5.63 -5.63
N TRP A 103 4.71 6.97 -5.64
CA TRP A 103 3.74 7.83 -6.32
C TRP A 103 4.48 9.02 -6.95
N TRP A 104 5.14 8.77 -8.07
CA TRP A 104 5.58 9.83 -8.97
C TRP A 104 4.87 9.63 -10.30
N TRP A 105 3.92 10.52 -10.59
CA TRP A 105 3.30 10.62 -11.91
C TRP A 105 4.36 11.22 -12.84
N ASP A 106 4.86 10.38 -13.73
CA ASP A 106 5.95 10.73 -14.63
C ASP A 106 5.48 11.74 -15.71
N TYR A 107 5.84 13.01 -15.53
CA TYR A 107 6.22 13.90 -16.63
C TYR A 107 7.74 14.19 -16.63
N THR A 108 8.53 13.55 -15.76
CA THR A 108 9.96 13.88 -15.52
C THR A 108 10.91 12.70 -15.26
N ILE A 109 10.43 11.46 -15.09
CA ILE A 109 11.22 10.23 -15.06
C ILE A 109 11.37 9.64 -16.48
N ASN A 110 11.80 10.46 -17.44
CA ASN A 110 12.38 9.93 -18.69
C ASN A 110 13.67 9.12 -18.43
N TYR A 111 14.21 9.16 -17.21
CA TYR A 111 15.37 8.41 -16.77
C TYR A 111 15.18 7.91 -15.34
N ALA A 112 15.24 6.60 -15.16
CA ALA A 112 15.24 6.01 -13.84
C ALA A 112 16.49 6.48 -13.08
N THR A 113 16.29 7.14 -11.92
CA THR A 113 17.39 7.74 -11.16
C THR A 113 18.14 6.68 -10.38
N CYS A 114 19.46 6.84 -10.28
CA CYS A 114 20.29 5.99 -9.44
C CYS A 114 20.58 6.66 -8.08
N ASP A 115 20.89 5.86 -7.06
CA ASP A 115 21.54 6.39 -5.86
C ASP A 115 23.01 6.78 -6.14
N ALA A 116 23.71 7.27 -5.10
CA ALA A 116 25.12 7.64 -5.21
C ALA A 116 26.03 6.46 -5.63
N GLY A 117 25.58 5.21 -5.47
CA GLY A 117 26.25 4.00 -5.91
C GLY A 117 25.89 3.53 -7.32
N GLY A 118 25.08 4.29 -8.08
CA GLY A 118 24.67 3.90 -9.42
C GLY A 118 23.56 2.84 -9.48
N VAL A 119 22.93 2.51 -8.34
CA VAL A 119 21.87 1.51 -8.29
C VAL A 119 20.51 2.15 -8.56
N LEU A 120 19.74 1.52 -9.43
CA LEU A 120 18.43 1.99 -9.86
C LEU A 120 17.43 2.12 -8.70
N ARG A 121 16.89 3.33 -8.52
CA ARG A 121 15.70 3.56 -7.70
C ARG A 121 14.50 3.14 -8.53
N ILE A 122 13.95 1.96 -8.22
CA ILE A 122 12.74 1.49 -8.89
C ILE A 122 11.59 2.39 -8.42
N ALA A 123 11.11 3.25 -9.32
CA ALA A 123 9.80 3.89 -9.22
C ALA A 123 8.74 2.87 -9.61
N THR A 124 7.87 2.49 -8.69
CA THR A 124 6.71 1.66 -9.02
C THR A 124 5.57 2.60 -9.41
N MET A 125 5.29 2.63 -10.71
CA MET A 125 4.09 3.12 -11.42
C MET A 125 4.54 3.69 -12.77
N ASN A 126 5.21 2.89 -13.60
CA ASN A 126 5.24 3.16 -15.03
C ASN A 126 4.12 2.36 -15.68
N GLU A 127 3.47 2.96 -16.68
CA GLU A 127 2.67 2.23 -17.67
C GLU A 127 3.62 1.35 -18.49
N PHE A 128 4.01 0.20 -17.93
CA PHE A 128 4.56 -0.86 -18.76
C PHE A 128 3.39 -1.45 -19.54
N ASN A 129 3.48 -1.47 -20.88
CA ASN A 129 2.61 -2.30 -21.69
C ASN A 129 2.59 -3.69 -21.05
N THR A 130 1.41 -4.14 -20.60
CA THR A 130 1.24 -5.47 -19.99
C THR A 130 1.89 -6.48 -20.93
N PRO A 131 2.97 -7.17 -20.50
CA PRO A 131 3.64 -8.11 -21.39
C PRO A 131 2.60 -9.12 -21.85
N SER A 132 2.57 -9.42 -23.16
CA SER A 132 1.57 -10.31 -23.77
C SER A 132 1.46 -11.68 -23.08
N LEU A 133 2.51 -12.09 -22.36
CA LEU A 133 2.58 -13.29 -21.52
C LEU A 133 1.67 -13.28 -20.27
N PHE A 134 1.29 -12.11 -19.74
CA PHE A 134 0.39 -11.98 -18.58
C PHE A 134 -1.09 -11.93 -18.97
N VAL A 135 -1.39 -11.79 -20.27
CA VAL A 135 -2.77 -11.86 -20.81
C VAL A 135 -3.10 -13.31 -21.15
N LYS A 136 -3.12 -14.21 -20.16
CA LYS A 136 -3.80 -15.50 -20.35
C LYS A 136 -5.30 -15.26 -20.26
N ARG A 137 -5.96 -15.07 -21.40
CA ARG A 137 -7.42 -15.20 -21.49
C ARG A 137 -7.80 -16.61 -21.06
N ILE A 138 -8.44 -16.73 -19.91
CA ILE A 138 -9.13 -17.96 -19.52
C ILE A 138 -10.31 -18.10 -20.50
N PRO A 139 -10.39 -19.17 -21.31
CA PRO A 139 -11.52 -19.39 -22.20
C PRO A 139 -12.80 -19.57 -21.36
N ARG A 140 -13.90 -18.98 -21.84
CA ARG A 140 -15.25 -19.20 -21.30
C ARG A 140 -15.75 -20.58 -21.67
#